data_AF-A0A947SCM6-F1
#
_entry.id   AF-A0A947SCM6-F1
#
_cell.length_a   1.000
_cell.length_b   1.000
_cell.length_c   1.000
_cell.angle_alpha   90.00
_cell.angle_beta   90.00
_cell.angle_gamma   90.00
#
_symmetry.space_group_name_H-M   'P 1'
#
loop_
_entity.id
_entity.type
_entity.pdbx_description
1 polymer ?
#
loop_
_entity_poly.entity_id
_entity_poly.type
_entity_poly.pdbx_seq_one_letter_code
_entity_poly.pdbx_strand_id
1 'polypeptide(L)'
;MNKKYNKGFTLIELLVVIAIIGLLSTLAIVALNNARQKSRDARRVSDIKQIQTALELYYNDANGYPSSIASGGAISYSGTTYMSVVPTAPLPIDGDCISTENTYTYISTASSTYTLSYCLGGTTGGIEAGPKIASPAGMQ
;
A
#
# COMPACT_ATOMS: atom_id res chain seq x y z
N MET A 1 58.97 -28.02 20.09
CA MET A 1 57.95 -27.13 20.67
C MET A 1 57.51 -26.14 19.58
N ASN A 2 56.42 -26.43 18.84
CA ASN A 2 55.96 -25.58 17.73
C ASN A 2 55.18 -24.37 18.27
N LYS A 3 55.78 -23.17 18.21
CA LYS A 3 55.08 -21.91 18.49
C LYS A 3 54.07 -21.65 17.36
N LYS A 4 52.78 -21.78 17.65
CA LYS A 4 51.72 -21.28 16.76
C LYS A 4 51.72 -19.74 16.82
N TYR A 5 52.01 -19.09 15.70
CA TYR A 5 51.81 -17.65 15.56
C TYR A 5 50.31 -17.38 15.44
N ASN A 6 49.71 -16.79 16.46
CA ASN A 6 48.35 -16.27 16.37
C ASN A 6 48.37 -15.07 15.43
N LYS A 7 47.84 -15.23 14.22
CA LYS A 7 47.69 -14.13 13.25
C LYS A 7 46.58 -13.21 13.77
N GLY A 8 46.95 -12.00 14.19
CA GLY A 8 45.99 -10.93 14.51
C GLY A 8 45.59 -10.17 13.25
N PHE A 9 44.39 -9.59 13.25
CA PHE A 9 43.96 -8.66 12.20
C PHE A 9 44.76 -7.36 12.28
N THR A 10 45.12 -6.81 11.12
CA THR A 10 45.72 -5.48 11.01
C THR A 10 44.63 -4.40 11.10
N LEU A 11 45.01 -3.21 11.57
CA LEU A 11 44.10 -2.06 11.62
C LEU A 11 43.58 -1.68 10.23
N ILE A 12 44.41 -1.85 9.18
CA ILE A 12 44.01 -1.54 7.81
C ILE A 12 43.00 -2.56 7.28
N GLU A 13 43.13 -3.84 7.60
CA GLU A 13 42.15 -4.87 7.24
C GLU A 13 40.78 -4.58 7.88
N LEU A 14 40.76 -4.22 9.16
CA LEU A 14 39.52 -3.85 9.84
C LEU A 14 38.89 -2.58 9.22
N LEU A 15 39.71 -1.58 8.89
CA LEU A 15 39.27 -0.32 8.29
C LEU A 15 38.63 -0.54 6.91
N VAL A 16 39.23 -1.38 6.06
CA VAL A 16 38.69 -1.70 4.74
C VAL A 16 37.36 -2.43 4.85
N VAL A 17 37.21 -3.35 5.81
CA VAL A 17 35.95 -4.09 6.01
C VAL A 17 34.81 -3.17 6.41
N ILE A 18 35.00 -2.28 7.39
CA ILE A 18 33.94 -1.35 7.80
C ILE A 18 33.61 -0.35 6.68
N ALA A 19 34.58 0.03 5.85
CA ALA A 19 34.34 0.88 4.69
C ALA A 19 33.45 0.19 3.65
N ILE A 20 33.70 -1.09 3.35
CA ILE A 20 32.88 -1.88 2.40
C ILE A 20 31.47 -2.10 2.97
N ILE A 21 31.35 -2.46 4.26
CA ILE A 21 30.03 -2.62 4.91
C ILE A 21 29.25 -1.30 4.88
N GLY A 22 29.92 -0.18 5.17
CA GLY A 22 29.33 1.15 5.08
C GLY A 22 28.75 1.43 3.69
N LEU A 23 29.55 1.19 2.64
CA LEU A 23 29.11 1.37 1.25
C LEU A 23 27.89 0.50 0.93
N LEU A 24 27.95 -0.82 1.20
CA LEU A 24 26.87 -1.75 0.88
C LEU A 24 25.59 -1.45 1.67
N SER A 25 25.71 -1.01 2.92
CA SER A 25 24.56 -0.70 3.78
C SER A 25 23.71 0.45 3.22
N THR A 26 24.32 1.48 2.64
CA THR A 26 23.58 2.62 2.07
C THR A 26 22.70 2.21 0.90
N LEU A 27 23.23 1.38 -0.02
CA LEU A 27 22.49 0.86 -1.16
C LEU A 27 21.33 -0.04 -0.72
N ALA A 28 21.57 -0.87 0.30
CA ALA A 28 20.55 -1.75 0.86
C ALA A 28 19.36 -0.96 1.45
N ILE A 29 19.61 0.16 2.12
CA ILE A 29 18.55 1.00 2.70
C ILE A 29 17.66 1.61 1.60
N VAL A 30 18.26 2.14 0.53
CA VAL A 30 17.50 2.70 -0.60
C VAL A 30 16.63 1.62 -1.26
N ALA A 31 17.20 0.45 -1.52
CA ALA A 31 16.46 -0.68 -2.08
C ALA A 31 15.30 -1.13 -1.18
N LEU A 32 15.52 -1.21 0.14
CA LEU A 32 14.50 -1.56 1.11
C LEU A 32 13.36 -0.54 1.16
N ASN A 33 13.67 0.75 1.11
CA ASN A 33 12.64 1.81 1.10
C ASN A 33 11.76 1.70 -0.15
N ASN A 34 12.36 1.51 -1.32
CA ASN A 34 11.63 1.29 -2.57
C ASN A 34 10.76 0.02 -2.52
N ALA A 35 11.27 -1.08 -1.96
CA ALA A 35 10.52 -2.32 -1.81
C ALA A 35 9.31 -2.15 -0.88
N ARG A 36 9.48 -1.42 0.24
CA ARG A 36 8.41 -1.09 1.17
C ARG A 36 7.33 -0.22 0.53
N GLN A 37 7.72 0.78 -0.27
CA GLN A 37 6.79 1.62 -1.02
C GLN A 37 5.94 0.78 -1.99
N LYS A 38 6.59 -0.05 -2.82
CA LYS A 38 5.88 -0.96 -3.74
C LYS A 38 4.94 -1.92 -3.03
N SER A 39 5.34 -2.43 -1.86
CA SER A 39 4.47 -3.30 -1.05
C SER A 39 3.23 -2.55 -0.53
N ARG A 40 3.36 -1.27 -0.15
CA ARG A 40 2.22 -0.46 0.26
C ARG A 40 1.31 -0.15 -0.92
N ASP A 41 1.84 0.21 -2.08
CA ASP A 41 1.03 0.43 -3.28
C ASP A 41 0.29 -0.83 -3.73
N ALA A 42 0.94 -1.99 -3.69
CA ALA A 42 0.31 -3.27 -3.98
C ALA A 42 -0.85 -3.56 -3.01
N ARG A 43 -0.66 -3.25 -1.72
CA ARG A 43 -1.72 -3.32 -0.72
C ARG A 43 -2.85 -2.33 -1.03
N ARG A 44 -2.54 -1.08 -1.39
CA ARG A 44 -3.55 -0.08 -1.78
C ARG A 44 -4.43 -0.59 -2.92
N VAL A 45 -3.82 -1.11 -3.98
CA VAL A 45 -4.57 -1.69 -5.11
C VAL A 45 -5.42 -2.90 -4.68
N SER A 46 -4.89 -3.75 -3.80
CA SER A 46 -5.65 -4.91 -3.28
C SER A 46 -6.83 -4.50 -2.41
N ASP A 47 -6.64 -3.52 -1.52
CA ASP A 47 -7.66 -2.99 -0.62
C ASP A 47 -8.81 -2.37 -1.44
N ILE A 48 -8.48 -1.58 -2.48
CA ILE A 48 -9.47 -1.01 -3.39
C ILE A 48 -10.26 -2.11 -4.10
N LYS A 49 -9.61 -3.12 -4.66
CA LYS A 49 -10.30 -4.26 -5.30
C LYS A 49 -11.25 -5.01 -4.34
N GLN A 50 -10.84 -5.19 -3.08
CA GLN A 50 -11.68 -5.82 -2.06
C GLN A 50 -12.91 -4.95 -1.75
N ILE A 51 -12.74 -3.64 -1.63
CA ILE A 51 -13.85 -2.71 -1.45
C ILE A 51 -14.81 -2.77 -2.63
N GLN A 52 -14.31 -2.72 -3.88
CA GLN A 52 -15.15 -2.86 -5.08
C GLN A 52 -15.92 -4.18 -5.08
N THR A 53 -15.26 -5.30 -4.77
CA THR A 53 -15.93 -6.60 -4.70
C THR A 53 -17.09 -6.58 -3.69
N ALA A 54 -16.88 -5.99 -2.51
CA ALA A 54 -17.91 -5.87 -1.50
C ALA A 54 -19.05 -4.91 -1.88
N LEU A 55 -18.74 -3.81 -2.57
CA LEU A 55 -19.73 -2.87 -3.11
C LEU A 55 -20.60 -3.53 -4.17
N GLU A 56 -20.02 -4.37 -5.02
CA GLU A 56 -20.72 -5.05 -6.10
C GLU A 56 -21.62 -6.16 -5.54
N LEU A 57 -21.18 -6.87 -4.49
CA LEU A 57 -22.06 -7.78 -3.74
C LEU A 57 -23.20 -7.05 -3.04
N TYR A 58 -22.92 -5.90 -2.41
CA TYR A 58 -23.96 -5.04 -1.83
C TYR A 58 -24.98 -4.62 -2.88
N TYR A 59 -24.53 -4.22 -4.07
CA TYR A 59 -25.38 -3.77 -5.16
C TYR A 59 -26.37 -4.86 -5.61
N ASN A 60 -25.90 -6.11 -5.70
CA ASN A 60 -26.72 -7.25 -6.11
C ASN A 60 -27.91 -7.50 -5.16
N ASP A 61 -27.74 -7.24 -3.86
CA ASP A 61 -28.77 -7.49 -2.86
C ASP A 61 -29.63 -6.25 -2.56
N ALA A 62 -29.05 -5.04 -2.66
CA ALA A 62 -29.70 -3.78 -2.32
C ALA A 62 -30.26 -3.01 -3.52
N ASN A 63 -30.02 -3.48 -4.75
CA ASN A 63 -30.33 -2.79 -6.01
C ASN A 63 -29.78 -1.35 -6.09
N GLY A 64 -28.65 -1.11 -5.42
CA GLY A 64 -27.99 0.18 -5.37
C GLY A 64 -26.73 0.13 -4.51
N TYR A 65 -25.82 1.08 -4.69
CA TYR A 65 -24.64 1.22 -3.83
C TYR A 65 -24.98 1.92 -2.51
N PRO A 66 -24.20 1.69 -1.44
CA PRO A 66 -24.44 2.35 -0.15
C PRO A 66 -24.29 3.87 -0.29
N SER A 67 -25.07 4.64 0.45
CA SER A 67 -24.98 6.12 0.42
C SER A 67 -23.64 6.63 0.95
N SER A 68 -23.04 5.90 1.88
CA SER A 68 -21.73 6.20 2.46
C SER A 68 -21.07 4.91 2.96
N ILE A 69 -19.74 4.85 2.86
CA ILE A 69 -18.91 3.91 3.62
C ILE A 69 -17.89 4.73 4.41
N ALA A 70 -17.47 4.22 5.56
CA ALA A 70 -16.45 4.85 6.40
C ALA A 70 -15.29 3.88 6.59
N SER A 71 -14.07 4.39 6.55
CA SER A 71 -12.89 3.59 6.91
C SER A 71 -13.02 3.10 8.35
N GLY A 72 -12.69 1.83 8.59
CA GLY A 72 -12.93 1.16 9.87
C GLY A 72 -14.36 0.64 10.07
N GLY A 73 -15.32 1.05 9.22
CA GLY A 73 -16.72 0.60 9.28
C GLY A 73 -16.97 -0.66 8.44
N ALA A 74 -18.15 -1.26 8.60
CA ALA A 74 -18.59 -2.40 7.80
C ALA A 74 -19.41 -1.94 6.58
N ILE A 75 -19.33 -2.69 5.48
CA ILE A 75 -20.30 -2.64 4.38
C ILE A 75 -21.30 -3.78 4.59
N SER A 76 -22.54 -3.44 4.90
CA SER A 76 -23.59 -4.40 5.22
C SER A 76 -24.96 -3.91 4.74
N TYR A 77 -25.82 -4.86 4.37
CA TYR A 77 -27.20 -4.60 3.96
C TYR A 77 -28.11 -5.66 4.57
N SER A 78 -29.22 -5.23 5.19
CA SER A 78 -30.27 -6.13 5.68
C SER A 78 -29.79 -7.33 6.52
N GLY A 79 -28.74 -7.15 7.33
CA GLY A 79 -28.14 -8.18 8.17
C GLY A 79 -27.00 -8.99 7.53
N THR A 80 -26.80 -8.88 6.22
CA THR A 80 -25.65 -9.48 5.53
C THR A 80 -24.46 -8.52 5.53
N THR A 81 -23.27 -9.01 5.88
CA THR A 81 -22.02 -8.22 5.87
C THR A 81 -21.14 -8.67 4.72
N TYR A 82 -20.85 -7.76 3.79
CA TYR A 82 -19.97 -8.02 2.63
C TYR A 82 -18.51 -7.70 2.93
N MET A 83 -18.29 -6.78 3.87
CA MET A 83 -16.96 -6.47 4.39
C MET A 83 -17.11 -5.96 5.82
N SER A 84 -16.43 -6.58 6.78
CA SER A 84 -16.55 -6.22 8.20
C SER A 84 -15.80 -4.94 8.56
N VAL A 85 -14.71 -4.64 7.85
CA VAL A 85 -13.87 -3.46 8.09
C VAL A 85 -13.36 -2.93 6.76
N VAL A 86 -13.78 -1.74 6.37
CA VAL A 86 -13.19 -0.99 5.26
C VAL A 86 -11.76 -0.62 5.66
N PRO A 87 -10.73 -1.04 4.91
CA PRO A 87 -9.35 -0.78 5.27
C PRO A 87 -9.01 0.72 5.29
N THR A 88 -7.92 1.06 5.95
CA THR A 88 -7.29 2.38 5.90
C THR A 88 -6.08 2.33 4.97
N ALA A 89 -5.81 3.42 4.25
CA ALA A 89 -4.62 3.50 3.42
C ALA A 89 -3.34 3.34 4.29
N PRO A 90 -2.36 2.52 3.85
CA PRO A 90 -1.15 2.31 4.61
C PRO A 90 -0.30 3.58 4.70
N LEU A 91 0.44 3.70 5.80
CA LEU A 91 1.42 4.74 6.08
C LEU A 91 2.85 4.18 5.97
N PRO A 92 3.88 5.02 5.72
CA PRO A 92 3.81 6.45 5.43
C PRO A 92 3.21 6.76 4.05
N ILE A 93 2.92 8.05 3.85
CA ILE A 93 2.54 8.59 2.53
C ILE A 93 3.76 8.45 1.60
N ASP A 94 3.54 8.01 0.37
CA ASP A 94 4.58 7.69 -0.61
C ASP A 94 4.41 8.52 -1.88
N GLY A 95 5.53 8.77 -2.58
CA GLY A 95 5.54 9.40 -3.90
C GLY A 95 4.87 10.77 -3.90
N ASP A 96 4.05 11.02 -4.91
CA ASP A 96 3.38 12.30 -5.16
C ASP A 96 2.08 12.49 -4.35
N CYS A 97 1.71 11.51 -3.52
CA CYS A 97 0.52 11.60 -2.70
C CYS A 97 0.66 12.65 -1.59
N ILE A 98 -0.39 13.44 -1.36
CA ILE A 98 -0.50 14.27 -0.15
C ILE A 98 -1.36 13.62 0.93
N SER A 99 -1.34 14.17 2.15
CA SER A 99 -2.06 13.60 3.30
C SER A 99 -3.57 13.47 3.09
N THR A 100 -4.18 14.40 2.37
CA THR A 100 -5.62 14.36 2.04
C THR A 100 -5.95 13.37 0.93
N GLU A 101 -4.97 12.93 0.13
CA GLU A 101 -5.14 12.00 -0.98
C GLU A 101 -4.79 10.55 -0.59
N ASN A 102 -3.93 10.36 0.40
CA ASN A 102 -3.61 9.04 0.97
C ASN A 102 -4.69 8.59 1.97
N THR A 103 -5.95 8.69 1.58
CA THR A 103 -7.11 8.16 2.31
C THR A 103 -8.12 7.59 1.31
N TYR A 104 -8.85 6.55 1.71
CA TYR A 104 -9.90 5.99 0.87
C TYR A 104 -11.18 6.79 1.06
N THR A 105 -11.52 7.59 0.07
CA THR A 105 -12.72 8.43 0.10
C THR A 105 -13.76 7.88 -0.86
N TYR A 106 -14.90 7.50 -0.32
CA TYR A 106 -16.04 7.02 -1.10
C TYR A 106 -17.10 8.10 -1.23
N ILE A 107 -17.60 8.31 -2.44
CA ILE A 107 -18.70 9.20 -2.74
C ILE A 107 -19.71 8.46 -3.63
N SER A 108 -20.94 8.33 -3.13
CA SER A 108 -22.07 7.85 -3.94
C SER A 108 -22.58 9.01 -4.80
N THR A 109 -22.53 8.87 -6.12
CA THR A 109 -23.01 9.92 -7.05
C THR A 109 -24.45 9.63 -7.53
N ALA A 110 -24.84 8.36 -7.59
CA ALA A 110 -26.21 7.91 -7.80
C ALA A 110 -26.38 6.50 -7.17
N SER A 111 -27.60 5.97 -7.14
CA SER A 111 -27.81 4.58 -6.67
C SER A 111 -27.04 3.55 -7.51
N SER A 112 -26.73 3.85 -8.77
CA SER A 112 -26.03 2.94 -9.70
C SER A 112 -24.55 3.25 -9.91
N THR A 113 -23.96 4.24 -9.23
CA THR A 113 -22.54 4.56 -9.42
C THR A 113 -21.90 5.21 -8.19
N TYR A 114 -20.61 4.92 -8.01
CA TYR A 114 -19.78 5.48 -6.95
C TYR A 114 -18.41 5.89 -7.49
N THR A 115 -17.74 6.77 -6.74
CA THR A 115 -16.32 7.04 -6.89
C THR A 115 -15.60 6.73 -5.58
N LEU A 116 -14.49 6.02 -5.70
CA LEU A 116 -13.61 5.66 -4.60
C LEU A 116 -12.22 6.21 -4.91
N SER A 117 -11.87 7.31 -4.26
CA SER A 117 -10.57 7.96 -4.43
C SER A 117 -9.51 7.30 -3.56
N TYR A 118 -8.32 7.13 -4.12
CA TYR A 118 -7.11 6.61 -3.47
C TYR A 118 -5.88 7.24 -4.12
N CYS A 119 -4.68 6.96 -3.61
CA CYS A 119 -3.44 7.48 -4.20
C CYS A 119 -2.36 6.41 -4.21
N LEU A 120 -1.55 6.35 -5.27
CA LEU A 120 -0.40 5.44 -5.39
C LEU A 120 0.90 6.23 -5.40
N GLY A 121 1.87 5.82 -4.59
CA GLY A 121 3.18 6.47 -4.57
C GLY A 121 4.04 6.12 -5.78
N GLY A 122 3.75 5.00 -6.45
CA GLY A 122 4.44 4.54 -7.65
C GLY A 122 3.55 3.68 -8.55
N THR A 123 3.94 3.54 -9.81
CA THR A 123 3.21 2.71 -10.78
C THR A 123 3.10 1.27 -10.30
N THR A 124 1.87 0.78 -10.16
CA THR A 124 1.57 -0.54 -9.58
C THR A 124 0.44 -1.21 -10.36
N GLY A 125 0.69 -2.44 -10.84
CA GLY A 125 -0.34 -3.23 -11.54
C GLY A 125 -0.85 -2.61 -12.84
N GLY A 126 -0.04 -1.77 -13.51
CA GLY A 126 -0.43 -1.03 -14.72
C GLY A 126 -1.12 0.31 -14.47
N ILE A 127 -1.32 0.68 -13.20
CA ILE A 127 -1.89 1.97 -12.79
C ILE A 127 -0.73 2.90 -12.44
N GLU A 128 -0.73 4.11 -13.00
CA GLU A 128 0.31 5.12 -12.75
C GLU A 128 0.28 5.66 -11.32
N ALA A 129 1.34 6.35 -10.91
CA ALA A 129 1.40 7.02 -9.62
C ALA A 129 0.43 8.23 -9.55
N GLY A 130 0.21 8.73 -8.34
CA GLY A 130 -0.62 9.89 -8.03
C GLY A 130 -2.04 9.53 -7.59
N PRO A 131 -2.93 10.53 -7.53
CA PRO A 131 -4.32 10.37 -7.16
C PRO A 131 -5.10 9.60 -8.22
N LYS A 132 -5.93 8.66 -7.76
CA LYS A 132 -6.60 7.66 -8.57
C LYS A 132 -8.03 7.46 -8.11
N ILE A 133 -8.87 6.99 -9.03
CA ILE A 133 -10.29 6.78 -8.76
C ILE A 133 -10.67 5.38 -9.21
N ALA A 134 -11.42 4.69 -8.36
CA ALA A 134 -12.11 3.46 -8.69
C ALA A 134 -13.62 3.71 -8.78
N SER A 135 -14.26 3.07 -9.74
CA SER A 135 -15.71 3.13 -9.97
C SER A 135 -16.18 1.73 -10.41
N PRO A 136 -17.49 1.50 -10.60
CA PRO A 136 -17.98 0.23 -11.15
C PRO A 136 -17.34 -0.14 -12.51
N ALA A 137 -16.82 0.84 -13.26
CA ALA A 137 -16.13 0.61 -14.54
C ALA A 137 -14.68 0.11 -14.38
N GLY A 138 -14.15 0.08 -13.15
CA GLY A 138 -12.78 -0.32 -12.84
C GLY A 138 -11.96 0.77 -12.16
N MET A 139 -10.66 0.52 -12.03
CA MET A 139 -9.67 1.44 -11.45
C MET A 139 -8.93 2.20 -12.55
N GLN A 140 -8.69 3.49 -12.32
CA GLN A 140 -8.01 4.41 -13.25
C GLN A 140 -6.98 5.27 -12.52
#